data_AF-A0A8C2LSL2-F1
#
_entry.id   AF-A0A8C2LSL2-F1
#
_cell.length_a   1.000
_cell.length_b   1.000
_cell.length_c   1.000
_cell.angle_alpha   90.00
_cell.angle_beta   90.00
_cell.angle_gamma   90.00
#
_symmetry.space_group_name_H-M   'P 1'
#
loop_
_entity.id
_entity.type
_entity.pdbx_description
1 polymer ?
#
loop_
_entity_poly.entity_id
_entity_poly.type
_entity_poly.pdbx_seq_one_letter_code
_entity_poly.pdbx_strand_id
1 'polypeptide(L)'
;MAALGGDGLRLLSVSRPERQPESAALSGPGPGLCCWVSVFSCFSLACSYVGSLYVWKSELPRDHPAVIKRRFTSVLVVSSLSPLCVLLWRELTGIQPGTSLLTLMGFRLEGIFPAALLPLLLTMILFLGPLMQLSMDCPCDLTDGLKVVLAPRSWARCLTDMRWLRNQVIAPLTEELVFRACMLPMLAPCTGLGPAVFTCPLFFGVAHFHHIIEQLRFRQSSVGNIFLSAAFQFSYTAVFGAYTAFLFIRTGHLIGPVLCHSFCNYMGFPAVCAALEHPQRWPLLAGYALGVGLFLLLLQPLTDPKLYGSLPLCVLLERTGASETLLCS
;
A
#
# COMPACT_ATOMS: atom_id res chain seq x y z
N MET A 1 34.58 86.92 20.21
CA MET A 1 35.19 85.59 20.24
C MET A 1 34.68 84.82 19.04
N ALA A 2 35.62 84.39 18.18
CA ALA A 2 35.61 83.35 17.12
C ALA A 2 34.28 82.65 16.72
N ALA A 3 34.03 82.15 15.50
CA ALA A 3 34.65 82.17 14.16
C ALA A 3 33.86 81.12 13.32
N LEU A 4 33.53 81.44 12.04
CA LEU A 4 33.39 80.52 10.87
C LEU A 4 32.23 79.48 10.89
N GLY A 5 31.38 79.26 9.87
CA GLY A 5 31.50 79.44 8.42
C GLY A 5 32.08 78.18 7.75
N GLY A 6 31.27 77.36 7.06
CA GLY A 6 31.80 76.22 6.30
C GLY A 6 30.77 75.29 5.65
N ASP A 7 30.56 75.49 4.34
CA ASP A 7 29.84 74.65 3.39
C ASP A 7 30.42 73.23 3.21
N GLY A 8 29.53 72.30 2.86
CA GLY A 8 29.71 71.39 1.73
C GLY A 8 30.65 70.19 1.88
N LEU A 9 30.06 68.99 2.01
CA LEU A 9 30.62 67.81 1.33
C LEU A 9 29.49 66.89 0.83
N ARG A 10 29.29 66.91 -0.48
CA ARG A 10 28.46 65.97 -1.25
C ARG A 10 29.03 64.55 -1.10
N LEU A 11 28.21 63.62 -0.63
CA LEU A 11 28.46 62.18 -0.71
C LEU A 11 28.50 61.76 -2.19
N LEU A 12 29.69 61.43 -2.70
CA LEU A 12 29.89 60.75 -3.97
C LEU A 12 29.75 59.24 -3.76
N SER A 13 28.73 58.70 -4.43
CA SER A 13 28.56 57.33 -4.96
C SER A 13 29.68 56.31 -4.73
N VAL A 14 29.32 55.19 -4.10
CA VAL A 14 29.90 53.88 -4.41
C VAL A 14 28.73 52.94 -4.70
N SER A 15 28.36 52.84 -5.97
CA SER A 15 27.42 51.84 -6.47
C SER A 15 28.01 50.44 -6.26
N ARG A 16 27.41 49.67 -5.36
CA ARG A 16 27.70 48.24 -5.16
C ARG A 16 27.28 47.49 -6.42
N PRO A 17 28.10 46.61 -7.01
CA PRO A 17 27.67 45.85 -8.18
C PRO A 17 26.52 44.93 -7.79
N GLU A 18 25.39 45.08 -8.46
CA GLU A 18 24.29 44.11 -8.40
C GLU A 18 24.83 42.74 -8.78
N ARG A 19 24.72 41.81 -7.84
CA ARG A 19 24.95 40.40 -8.09
C ARG A 19 23.76 39.90 -8.91
N GLN A 20 23.96 39.76 -10.22
CA GLN A 20 23.02 39.03 -11.07
C GLN A 20 22.75 37.65 -10.44
N PRO A 21 21.49 37.21 -10.36
CA PRO A 21 21.23 35.82 -10.03
C PRO A 21 21.63 35.00 -11.25
N GLU A 22 22.81 34.39 -11.21
CA GLU A 22 23.12 33.25 -12.07
C GLU A 22 22.08 32.17 -11.79
N SER A 23 21.05 32.13 -12.63
CA SER A 23 20.19 30.98 -12.81
C SER A 23 21.03 29.88 -13.47
N ALA A 24 21.91 29.25 -12.69
CA ALA A 24 22.39 27.93 -13.00
C ALA A 24 21.21 26.97 -12.80
N ALA A 25 20.34 26.92 -13.81
CA ALA A 25 19.38 25.85 -13.97
C ALA A 25 20.16 24.55 -14.11
N LEU A 26 20.41 23.88 -12.98
CA LEU A 26 20.77 22.47 -13.00
C LEU A 26 19.58 21.75 -13.61
N SER A 27 19.80 21.25 -14.82
CA SER A 27 18.88 20.53 -15.69
C SER A 27 18.43 19.21 -15.08
N GLY A 28 17.61 19.27 -14.03
CA GLY A 28 16.74 18.18 -13.65
C GLY A 28 15.64 17.99 -14.71
N PRO A 29 15.17 16.76 -14.96
CA PRO A 29 14.01 16.56 -15.82
C PRO A 29 12.83 17.38 -15.29
N GLY A 30 12.16 18.12 -16.17
CA GLY A 30 11.04 18.99 -15.77
C GLY A 30 9.92 18.19 -15.08
N PRO A 31 9.07 18.84 -14.25
CA PRO A 31 8.04 18.17 -13.44
C PRO A 31 7.16 17.21 -14.26
N GLY A 32 6.81 17.59 -15.49
CA GLY A 32 6.03 16.75 -16.40
C GLY A 32 6.72 15.44 -16.78
N LEU A 33 8.03 15.44 -17.04
CA LEU A 33 8.78 14.23 -17.40
C LEU A 33 8.81 13.24 -16.22
N CYS A 34 8.99 13.72 -14.99
CA CYS A 34 8.90 12.89 -13.79
C CYS A 34 7.54 12.19 -13.69
N CYS A 35 6.44 12.95 -13.82
CA CYS A 35 5.09 12.39 -13.77
C CYS A 35 4.85 11.30 -14.83
N TRP A 36 5.27 11.55 -16.07
CA TRP A 36 5.15 10.58 -17.17
C TRP A 36 5.95 9.31 -16.90
N VAL A 37 7.21 9.43 -16.46
CA VAL A 37 8.07 8.29 -16.13
C VAL A 37 7.48 7.49 -14.97
N SER A 38 6.97 8.15 -13.92
CA SER A 38 6.30 7.49 -12.78
C SER A 38 5.08 6.69 -13.20
N VAL A 39 4.15 7.31 -13.93
CA VAL A 39 2.90 6.66 -14.38
C VAL A 39 3.20 5.50 -15.31
N PHE A 40 4.10 5.69 -16.27
CA PHE A 40 4.51 4.64 -17.21
C PHE A 40 5.20 3.47 -16.50
N SER A 41 6.06 3.75 -15.52
CA SER A 41 6.75 2.71 -14.72
C SER A 41 5.75 1.91 -13.89
N CYS A 42 4.78 2.58 -13.26
CA CYS A 42 3.73 1.90 -12.47
C CYS A 42 2.81 1.06 -13.36
N PHE A 43 2.40 1.59 -14.51
CA PHE A 43 1.61 0.83 -15.48
C PHE A 43 2.37 -0.41 -15.97
N SER A 44 3.65 -0.25 -16.34
CA SER A 44 4.52 -1.35 -16.78
C SER A 44 4.68 -2.42 -15.70
N LEU A 45 4.89 -2.01 -14.45
CA LEU A 45 4.94 -2.93 -13.30
C LEU A 45 3.61 -3.69 -13.13
N ALA A 46 2.47 -3.01 -13.17
CA ALA A 46 1.15 -3.65 -13.05
C ALA A 46 0.93 -4.68 -14.18
N CYS A 47 1.23 -4.31 -15.43
CA CYS A 47 1.13 -5.21 -16.57
C CYS A 47 2.09 -6.40 -16.46
N SER A 48 3.33 -6.18 -16.01
CA SER A 48 4.31 -7.26 -15.83
C SER A 48 3.88 -8.24 -14.73
N TYR A 49 3.33 -7.74 -13.63
CA TYR A 49 2.83 -8.55 -12.53
C TYR A 49 1.66 -9.43 -12.98
N VAL A 50 0.66 -8.84 -13.65
CA VAL A 50 -0.49 -9.60 -14.19
C VAL A 50 -0.04 -10.57 -15.28
N GLY A 51 0.81 -10.11 -16.20
CA GLY A 51 1.35 -10.93 -17.29
C GLY A 51 2.08 -12.16 -16.77
N SER A 52 2.79 -12.05 -15.64
CA SER A 52 3.50 -13.15 -14.99
C SER A 52 2.59 -14.33 -14.65
N LEU A 53 1.30 -14.08 -14.34
CA LEU A 53 0.31 -15.11 -14.04
C LEU A 53 -0.07 -15.96 -15.26
N TYR A 54 0.17 -15.43 -16.47
CA TYR A 54 -0.24 -16.03 -17.75
C TYR A 54 0.93 -16.54 -18.60
N VAL A 55 2.17 -16.37 -18.16
CA VAL A 55 3.38 -16.89 -18.84
C VAL A 55 3.24 -18.38 -19.14
N TRP A 56 2.67 -19.12 -18.20
CA TRP A 56 2.48 -20.56 -18.32
C TRP A 56 1.08 -20.88 -18.83
N LYS A 57 0.96 -21.17 -20.13
CA LYS A 57 -0.28 -21.74 -20.69
C LYS A 57 -0.56 -23.09 -20.04
N SER A 58 -1.79 -23.29 -19.57
CA SER A 58 -2.23 -24.52 -18.94
C SER A 58 -3.71 -24.73 -19.24
N GLU A 59 -4.07 -25.95 -19.62
CA GLU A 59 -5.47 -26.40 -19.76
C GLU A 59 -6.08 -26.82 -18.41
N LEU A 60 -5.24 -26.99 -17.38
CA LEU A 60 -5.67 -27.35 -16.03
C LEU A 60 -6.26 -26.14 -15.27
N PRO A 61 -7.23 -26.39 -14.35
CA PRO A 61 -7.79 -25.34 -13.50
C PRO A 61 -6.73 -24.58 -12.70
N ARG A 62 -6.99 -23.29 -12.44
CA ARG A 62 -6.07 -22.38 -11.71
C ARG A 62 -5.62 -22.90 -10.33
N ASP A 63 -6.47 -23.69 -9.68
CA ASP A 63 -6.24 -24.20 -8.32
C ASP A 63 -5.55 -25.58 -8.31
N HIS A 64 -5.07 -26.06 -9.48
CA HIS A 64 -4.25 -27.25 -9.59
C HIS A 64 -2.82 -26.96 -9.09
N PRO A 65 -2.23 -27.83 -8.25
CA PRO A 65 -0.95 -27.55 -7.58
C PRO A 65 0.21 -27.29 -8.53
N ALA A 66 0.24 -27.94 -9.71
CA ALA A 66 1.25 -27.68 -10.73
C ALA A 66 1.14 -26.27 -11.35
N VAL A 67 -0.08 -25.75 -11.52
CA VAL A 67 -0.33 -24.39 -12.04
C VAL A 67 0.05 -23.36 -10.98
N ILE A 68 -0.31 -23.63 -9.71
CA ILE A 68 0.06 -22.79 -8.57
C ILE A 68 1.58 -22.65 -8.48
N LYS A 69 2.34 -23.74 -8.51
CA LYS A 69 3.81 -23.71 -8.45
C LYS A 69 4.44 -22.89 -9.58
N ARG A 70 3.97 -23.05 -10.82
CA ARG A 70 4.51 -22.32 -11.98
C ARG A 70 4.20 -20.82 -11.90
N ARG A 71 2.96 -20.46 -11.54
CA ARG A 71 2.54 -19.06 -11.35
C ARG A 71 3.27 -18.42 -10.18
N PHE A 72 3.55 -19.15 -9.10
CA PHE A 72 4.36 -18.66 -7.99
C PHE A 72 5.75 -18.28 -8.45
N THR A 73 6.42 -19.15 -9.21
CA THR A 73 7.78 -18.88 -9.68
C THR A 73 7.82 -17.60 -10.50
N SER A 74 6.88 -17.42 -11.45
CA SER A 74 6.87 -16.21 -12.27
C SER A 74 6.54 -14.95 -11.47
N VAL A 75 5.57 -15.01 -10.56
CA VAL A 75 5.22 -13.88 -9.68
C VAL A 75 6.40 -13.50 -8.78
N LEU A 76 7.05 -14.47 -8.15
CA LEU A 76 8.22 -14.22 -7.30
C LEU A 76 9.38 -13.60 -8.09
N VAL A 77 9.64 -14.07 -9.32
CA VAL A 77 10.65 -13.46 -10.19
C VAL A 77 10.30 -12.01 -10.48
N VAL A 78 9.08 -11.71 -10.93
CA VAL A 78 8.67 -10.32 -11.25
C VAL A 78 8.71 -9.43 -10.01
N SER A 79 8.23 -9.91 -8.86
CA SER A 79 8.30 -9.17 -7.59
C SER A 79 9.74 -8.97 -7.08
N SER A 80 10.65 -9.91 -7.34
CA SER A 80 12.06 -9.73 -6.98
C SER A 80 12.78 -8.71 -7.87
N LEU A 81 12.31 -8.54 -9.10
CA LEU A 81 12.85 -7.57 -10.07
C LEU A 81 12.21 -6.19 -9.96
N SER A 82 11.03 -6.05 -9.33
CA SER A 82 10.33 -4.76 -9.20
C SER A 82 11.12 -3.66 -8.47
N PRO A 83 11.99 -3.92 -7.48
CA PRO A 83 12.86 -2.89 -6.91
C PRO A 83 13.80 -2.25 -7.95
N LEU A 84 14.18 -2.99 -9.00
CA LEU A 84 15.01 -2.46 -10.09
C LEU A 84 14.27 -1.38 -10.89
N CYS A 85 12.95 -1.46 -11.00
CA CYS A 85 12.15 -0.41 -11.63
C CYS A 85 12.20 0.89 -10.82
N VAL A 86 12.23 0.82 -9.49
CA VAL A 86 12.38 2.00 -8.62
C VAL A 86 13.77 2.61 -8.77
N LEU A 87 14.81 1.77 -8.91
CA LEU A 87 16.16 2.25 -9.21
C LEU A 87 16.23 2.92 -10.58
N LEU A 88 15.67 2.30 -11.62
CA LEU A 88 15.63 2.90 -12.95
C LEU A 88 14.86 4.23 -12.94
N TRP A 89 13.71 4.28 -12.27
CA TRP A 89 12.95 5.52 -12.07
C TRP A 89 13.79 6.61 -11.40
N ARG A 90 14.57 6.26 -10.36
CA ARG A 90 15.46 7.20 -9.68
C ARG A 90 16.51 7.77 -10.63
N GLU A 91 17.14 6.94 -11.45
CA GLU A 91 18.13 7.39 -12.43
C GLU A 91 17.50 8.27 -13.53
N LEU A 92 16.31 7.90 -14.02
CA LEU A 92 15.60 8.65 -15.07
C LEU A 92 15.04 10.00 -14.59
N THR A 93 14.63 10.09 -13.33
CA THR A 93 14.05 11.32 -12.74
C THR A 93 15.09 12.18 -12.03
N GLY A 94 16.26 11.63 -11.70
CA GLY A 94 17.29 12.32 -10.92
C GLY A 94 16.90 12.62 -9.47
N ILE A 95 15.74 12.14 -8.99
CA ILE A 95 15.24 12.42 -7.64
C ILE A 95 16.11 11.68 -6.62
N GLN A 96 16.65 12.40 -5.64
CA GLN A 96 17.51 11.82 -4.61
C GLN A 96 16.76 11.70 -3.27
N PRO A 97 16.26 10.50 -2.91
CA PRO A 97 15.48 10.28 -1.69
C PRO A 97 16.27 10.53 -0.39
N GLY A 98 17.60 10.51 -0.44
CA GLY A 98 18.46 10.67 0.75
C GLY A 98 18.44 9.49 1.72
N THR A 99 17.71 8.43 1.37
CA THR A 99 17.62 7.17 2.12
C THR A 99 17.95 6.00 1.19
N SER A 100 18.23 4.83 1.77
CA SER A 100 18.48 3.62 0.97
C SER A 100 17.20 3.19 0.25
N LEU A 101 17.35 2.47 -0.88
CA LEU A 101 16.21 1.92 -1.63
C LEU A 101 15.30 1.06 -0.72
N LEU A 102 15.90 0.18 0.08
CA LEU A 102 15.18 -0.71 0.98
C LEU A 102 14.38 0.08 2.03
N THR A 103 14.99 1.14 2.57
CA THR A 103 14.32 2.05 3.50
C THR A 103 13.12 2.74 2.85
N LEU A 104 13.28 3.24 1.62
CA LEU A 104 12.19 3.88 0.85
C LEU A 104 11.03 2.89 0.56
N MET A 105 11.36 1.63 0.32
CA MET A 105 10.42 0.53 0.13
C MET A 105 9.81 0.00 1.44
N GLY A 106 10.16 0.58 2.60
CA GLY A 106 9.60 0.23 3.90
C GLY A 106 10.21 -1.02 4.56
N PHE A 107 11.39 -1.46 4.11
CA PHE A 107 12.19 -2.48 4.80
C PHE A 107 13.05 -1.82 5.88
N ARG A 108 12.51 -1.76 7.10
CA ARG A 108 13.14 -1.08 8.24
C ARG A 108 12.90 -1.85 9.53
N LEU A 109 13.88 -1.80 10.43
CA LEU A 109 13.81 -2.44 11.75
C LEU A 109 13.33 -1.48 12.84
N GLU A 110 13.69 -0.19 12.74
CA GLU A 110 13.18 0.85 13.63
C GLU A 110 11.65 0.90 13.51
N GLY A 111 10.92 0.84 14.63
CA GLY A 111 9.46 0.87 14.62
C GLY A 111 8.77 -0.38 14.01
N ILE A 112 9.48 -1.47 13.73
CA ILE A 112 8.89 -2.64 13.06
C ILE A 112 7.80 -3.33 13.89
N PHE A 113 7.97 -3.40 15.22
CA PHE A 113 6.99 -4.01 16.12
C PHE A 113 5.65 -3.25 16.12
N PRO A 114 5.59 -1.93 16.39
CA PRO A 114 4.34 -1.19 16.27
C PRO A 114 3.79 -1.25 14.83
N ALA A 115 4.64 -1.18 13.81
CA ALA A 115 4.21 -1.28 12.40
C ALA A 115 3.55 -2.60 12.04
N ALA A 116 3.93 -3.70 12.70
CA ALA A 116 3.28 -5.00 12.54
C ALA A 116 1.99 -5.10 13.38
N LEU A 117 2.03 -4.63 14.63
CA LEU A 117 0.97 -4.87 15.61
C LEU A 117 -0.21 -3.91 15.47
N LEU A 118 0.04 -2.59 15.41
CA LEU A 118 -1.01 -1.59 15.51
C LEU A 118 -1.90 -1.53 14.25
N PRO A 119 -1.36 -1.56 13.01
CA PRO A 119 -2.20 -1.65 11.81
C PRO A 119 -3.03 -2.94 11.75
N LEU A 120 -2.44 -4.07 12.17
CA LEU A 120 -3.13 -5.34 12.23
C LEU A 120 -4.28 -5.29 13.26
N LEU A 121 -4.00 -4.79 14.47
CA LEU A 121 -5.02 -4.58 15.50
C LEU A 121 -6.16 -3.68 15.01
N LEU A 122 -5.82 -2.56 14.36
CA LEU A 122 -6.80 -1.65 13.77
C LEU A 122 -7.67 -2.37 12.72
N THR A 123 -7.07 -3.24 11.91
CA THR A 123 -7.82 -4.07 10.93
C THR A 123 -8.71 -5.09 11.64
N MET A 124 -8.23 -5.74 12.71
CA MET A 124 -9.05 -6.65 13.51
C MET A 124 -10.23 -5.93 14.19
N ILE A 125 -10.05 -4.69 14.64
CA ILE A 125 -11.12 -3.85 15.17
C ILE A 125 -12.17 -3.56 14.10
N LEU A 126 -11.76 -3.22 12.87
CA LEU A 126 -12.69 -3.06 11.75
C LEU A 126 -13.50 -4.35 11.50
N PHE A 127 -12.86 -5.51 11.68
CA PHE A 127 -13.46 -6.84 11.53
C PHE A 127 -14.08 -7.39 12.83
N LEU A 128 -14.37 -6.56 13.84
CA LEU A 128 -14.94 -7.01 15.11
C LEU A 128 -16.25 -7.80 14.91
N GLY A 129 -17.15 -7.33 14.05
CA GLY A 129 -18.40 -8.03 13.71
C GLY A 129 -18.17 -9.44 13.15
N PRO A 130 -17.40 -9.61 12.05
CA PRO A 130 -17.02 -10.93 11.54
C PRO A 130 -16.31 -11.84 12.54
N LEU A 131 -15.44 -11.28 13.41
CA LEU A 131 -14.77 -12.05 14.47
C LEU A 131 -15.75 -12.54 15.53
N MET A 132 -16.72 -11.71 15.93
CA MET A 132 -17.81 -12.11 16.82
C MET A 132 -18.70 -13.19 16.18
N GLN A 133 -18.98 -13.07 14.89
CA GLN A 133 -19.75 -14.08 14.17
C GLN A 133 -19.02 -15.43 14.15
N LEU A 134 -17.72 -15.42 13.83
CA LEU A 134 -16.90 -16.62 13.85
C LEU A 134 -16.85 -17.29 15.23
N SER A 135 -16.79 -16.51 16.31
CA SER A 135 -16.78 -17.06 17.67
C SER A 135 -18.14 -17.57 18.14
N MET A 136 -19.24 -17.03 17.62
CA MET A 136 -20.59 -17.53 17.88
C MET A 136 -20.89 -18.82 17.10
N ASP A 137 -20.49 -18.88 15.82
CA ASP A 137 -20.71 -20.04 14.95
C ASP A 137 -19.80 -21.23 15.30
N CYS A 138 -18.58 -20.95 15.77
CA CYS A 138 -17.65 -21.92 16.32
C CYS A 138 -17.30 -21.50 17.74
N PRO A 139 -18.02 -22.01 18.77
CA PRO A 139 -17.65 -21.81 20.17
C PRO A 139 -16.41 -22.65 20.47
N CYS A 140 -15.27 -22.21 19.93
CA CYS A 140 -13.96 -22.68 20.33
C CYS A 140 -13.69 -22.04 21.69
N ASP A 141 -13.46 -22.86 22.71
CA ASP A 141 -12.88 -22.34 23.95
C ASP A 141 -11.58 -21.60 23.59
N LEU A 142 -11.36 -20.43 24.19
CA LEU A 142 -10.15 -19.62 23.95
C LEU A 142 -8.87 -20.46 24.11
N THR A 143 -8.91 -21.44 25.02
CA THR A 143 -7.83 -22.40 25.25
C THR A 143 -7.63 -23.37 24.08
N ASP A 144 -8.69 -23.81 23.41
CA ASP A 144 -8.62 -24.68 22.23
C ASP A 144 -8.18 -23.91 20.97
N GLY A 145 -8.65 -22.67 20.81
CA GLY A 145 -8.12 -21.77 19.79
C GLY A 145 -6.62 -21.53 19.96
N LEU A 146 -6.18 -21.26 21.20
CA LEU A 146 -4.76 -21.06 21.51
C LEU A 146 -3.94 -22.35 21.30
N LYS A 147 -4.46 -23.53 21.65
CA LYS A 147 -3.81 -24.81 21.36
C LYS A 147 -3.60 -25.01 19.87
N VAL A 148 -4.57 -24.67 19.02
CA VAL A 148 -4.44 -24.79 17.56
C VAL A 148 -3.41 -23.83 17.01
N VAL A 149 -3.39 -22.58 17.49
CA VAL A 149 -2.41 -21.55 17.11
C VAL A 149 -1.00 -21.93 17.57
N LEU A 150 -0.85 -22.56 18.74
CA LEU A 150 0.45 -22.97 19.26
C LEU A 150 0.91 -24.35 18.76
N ALA A 151 0.04 -25.13 18.10
CA ALA A 151 0.36 -26.48 17.65
C ALA A 151 1.25 -26.48 16.39
N PRO A 152 2.52 -26.92 16.46
CA PRO A 152 3.42 -26.91 15.31
C PRO A 152 2.93 -27.79 14.14
N ARG A 153 2.21 -28.88 14.46
CA ARG A 153 1.62 -29.79 13.46
C ARG A 153 0.49 -29.14 12.65
N SER A 154 -0.22 -28.17 13.20
CA SER A 154 -1.26 -27.42 12.48
C SER A 154 -0.62 -26.47 11.48
N TRP A 155 0.40 -25.72 11.92
CA TRP A 155 1.20 -24.86 11.04
C TRP A 155 1.93 -25.64 9.96
N ALA A 156 2.51 -26.80 10.27
CA ALA A 156 3.14 -27.66 9.27
C ALA A 156 2.17 -28.04 8.15
N ARG A 157 0.92 -28.40 8.49
CA ARG A 157 -0.12 -28.70 7.49
C ARG A 157 -0.47 -27.48 6.64
N CYS A 158 -0.63 -26.31 7.25
CA CYS A 158 -0.86 -25.05 6.53
C CYS A 158 0.28 -24.72 5.57
N LEU A 159 1.53 -24.87 6.00
CA LEU A 159 2.72 -24.59 5.19
C LEU A 159 2.89 -25.61 4.04
N THR A 160 2.40 -26.84 4.19
CA THR A 160 2.36 -27.82 3.09
C THR A 160 1.21 -27.59 2.12
N ASP A 161 0.16 -26.88 2.51
CA ASP A 161 -0.94 -26.52 1.62
C ASP A 161 -0.57 -25.33 0.74
N MET A 162 -0.31 -25.62 -0.54
CA MET A 162 0.04 -24.63 -1.55
C MET A 162 -1.01 -23.53 -1.74
N ARG A 163 -2.30 -23.82 -1.52
CA ARG A 163 -3.37 -22.82 -1.63
C ARG A 163 -3.37 -21.89 -0.42
N TRP A 164 -3.17 -22.44 0.78
CA TRP A 164 -3.02 -21.63 1.98
C TRP A 164 -1.79 -20.73 1.86
N LEU A 165 -0.64 -21.29 1.47
CA LEU A 165 0.60 -20.52 1.29
C LEU A 165 0.45 -19.41 0.24
N ARG A 166 -0.28 -19.68 -0.87
CA ARG A 166 -0.65 -18.64 -1.86
C ARG A 166 -1.36 -17.48 -1.18
N ASN A 167 -2.49 -17.78 -0.56
CA ASN A 167 -3.47 -16.79 -0.15
C ASN A 167 -3.00 -16.01 1.07
N GLN A 168 -2.23 -16.65 1.95
CA GLN A 168 -1.87 -16.11 3.25
C GLN A 168 -0.47 -15.49 3.31
N VAL A 169 0.43 -15.90 2.41
CA VAL A 169 1.82 -15.44 2.47
C VAL A 169 2.26 -14.84 1.14
N ILE A 170 2.25 -15.64 0.07
CA ILE A 170 2.87 -15.24 -1.20
C ILE A 170 2.13 -14.07 -1.83
N ALA A 171 0.81 -14.18 -2.04
CA ALA A 171 0.04 -13.12 -2.69
C ALA A 171 0.07 -11.81 -1.87
N PRO A 172 -0.21 -11.81 -0.54
CA PRO A 172 -0.04 -10.60 0.28
C PRO A 172 1.35 -9.97 0.15
N LEU A 173 2.41 -10.77 0.27
CA LEU A 173 3.78 -10.25 0.21
C LEU A 173 4.11 -9.65 -1.16
N THR A 174 3.82 -10.38 -2.24
CA THR A 174 4.19 -9.96 -3.60
C THR A 174 3.36 -8.79 -4.09
N GLU A 175 2.08 -8.75 -3.73
CA GLU A 175 1.19 -7.65 -4.09
C GLU A 175 1.55 -6.37 -3.33
N GLU A 176 1.73 -6.42 -2.02
CA GLU A 176 2.12 -5.22 -1.27
C GLU A 176 3.53 -4.75 -1.64
N LEU A 177 4.47 -5.66 -1.95
CA LEU A 177 5.81 -5.28 -2.42
C LEU A 177 5.74 -4.49 -3.74
N VAL A 178 5.02 -5.01 -4.72
CA VAL A 178 4.95 -4.40 -6.06
C VAL A 178 4.09 -3.13 -6.02
N PHE A 179 2.90 -3.21 -5.46
CA PHE A 179 1.93 -2.12 -5.53
C PHE A 179 2.13 -1.05 -4.45
N ARG A 180 2.70 -1.36 -3.27
CA ARG A 180 2.93 -0.33 -2.23
C ARG A 180 4.39 0.07 -2.22
N ALA A 181 5.27 -0.87 -1.91
CA ALA A 181 6.68 -0.56 -1.72
C ALA A 181 7.38 -0.05 -3.00
N CYS A 182 6.97 -0.49 -4.20
CA CYS A 182 7.57 0.01 -5.45
C CYS A 182 6.79 1.19 -6.05
N MET A 183 5.46 1.08 -6.21
CA MET A 183 4.69 2.10 -6.93
C MET A 183 4.50 3.40 -6.14
N LEU A 184 4.24 3.35 -4.82
CA LEU A 184 3.97 4.58 -4.06
C LEU A 184 5.17 5.55 -4.05
N PRO A 185 6.43 5.11 -3.86
CA PRO A 185 7.59 5.99 -3.99
C PRO A 185 7.73 6.67 -5.35
N MET A 186 7.30 6.01 -6.43
CA MET A 186 7.34 6.59 -7.78
C MET A 186 6.17 7.55 -8.03
N LEU A 187 4.97 7.25 -7.52
CA LEU A 187 3.77 8.05 -7.71
C LEU A 187 3.69 9.27 -6.79
N ALA A 188 4.15 9.15 -5.54
CA ALA A 188 4.01 10.22 -4.56
C ALA A 188 4.62 11.55 -5.04
N PRO A 189 5.85 11.61 -5.62
CA PRO A 189 6.42 12.85 -6.12
C PRO A 189 5.61 13.55 -7.21
N CYS A 190 4.81 12.82 -7.99
CA CYS A 190 4.00 13.41 -9.06
C CYS A 190 2.58 13.76 -8.64
N THR A 191 1.95 12.96 -7.77
CA THR A 191 0.55 13.15 -7.38
C THR A 191 0.36 13.78 -6.00
N GLY A 192 1.40 13.78 -5.17
CA GLY A 192 1.29 13.98 -3.72
C GLY A 192 0.74 12.75 -2.99
N LEU A 193 0.90 12.70 -1.66
CA LEU A 193 0.51 11.53 -0.84
C LEU A 193 -1.00 11.27 -0.85
N GLY A 194 -1.81 12.31 -0.66
CA GLY A 194 -3.27 12.17 -0.59
C GLY A 194 -3.83 11.54 -1.87
N PRO A 195 -3.58 12.11 -3.05
CA PRO A 195 -3.99 11.50 -4.30
C PRO A 195 -3.33 10.14 -4.56
N ALA A 196 -2.06 9.94 -4.19
CA ALA A 196 -1.38 8.64 -4.36
C ALA A 196 -2.10 7.49 -3.65
N VAL A 197 -2.69 7.74 -2.46
CA VAL A 197 -3.52 6.77 -1.73
C VAL A 197 -4.65 6.22 -2.59
N PHE A 198 -5.26 7.06 -3.43
CA PHE A 198 -6.41 6.67 -4.26
C PHE A 198 -6.02 6.27 -5.68
N THR A 199 -4.95 6.84 -6.24
CA THR A 199 -4.49 6.53 -7.61
C THR A 199 -3.75 5.19 -7.69
N CYS A 200 -2.89 4.89 -6.73
CA CYS A 200 -2.11 3.64 -6.73
C CYS A 200 -3.00 2.37 -6.77
N PRO A 201 -4.08 2.27 -5.96
CA PRO A 201 -5.01 1.14 -6.01
C PRO A 201 -5.75 0.98 -7.33
N LEU A 202 -5.83 2.00 -8.19
CA LEU A 202 -6.46 1.84 -9.51
C LEU A 202 -5.63 0.94 -10.42
N PHE A 203 -4.29 1.04 -10.36
CA PHE A 203 -3.41 0.09 -11.07
C PHE A 203 -3.59 -1.34 -10.55
N PHE A 204 -3.77 -1.49 -9.24
CA PHE A 204 -4.06 -2.77 -8.58
C PHE A 204 -5.45 -3.32 -8.94
N GLY A 205 -6.48 -2.48 -8.98
CA GLY A 205 -7.84 -2.86 -9.36
C GLY A 205 -7.93 -3.26 -10.84
N VAL A 206 -7.27 -2.50 -11.74
CA VAL A 206 -7.18 -2.85 -13.17
C VAL A 206 -6.51 -4.21 -13.35
N ALA A 207 -5.47 -4.50 -12.56
CA ALA A 207 -4.81 -5.80 -12.58
C ALA A 207 -5.77 -6.96 -12.29
N HIS A 208 -6.84 -6.76 -11.52
CA HIS A 208 -7.84 -7.78 -11.19
C HIS A 208 -8.90 -8.03 -12.28
N PHE A 209 -8.98 -7.20 -13.33
CA PHE A 209 -9.87 -7.45 -14.48
C PHE A 209 -9.57 -8.79 -15.17
N HIS A 210 -8.37 -9.34 -14.96
CA HIS A 210 -7.99 -10.66 -15.46
C HIS A 210 -8.92 -11.79 -14.96
N HIS A 211 -9.53 -11.63 -13.77
CA HIS A 211 -10.55 -12.56 -13.27
C HIS A 211 -11.83 -12.54 -14.09
N ILE A 212 -12.21 -11.39 -14.64
CA ILE A 212 -13.38 -11.25 -15.52
C ILE A 212 -13.15 -12.06 -16.80
N ILE A 213 -11.96 -11.94 -17.38
CA ILE A 213 -11.56 -12.70 -18.58
C ILE A 213 -11.62 -14.21 -18.30
N GLU A 214 -11.20 -14.64 -17.11
CA GLU A 214 -11.27 -16.04 -16.68
C GLU A 214 -12.72 -16.52 -16.51
N GLN A 215 -13.58 -15.75 -15.83
CA GLN A 215 -14.99 -16.10 -15.62
C GLN A 215 -15.79 -16.15 -16.94
N LEU A 216 -15.53 -15.22 -17.86
CA LEU A 216 -16.12 -15.22 -19.21
C LEU A 216 -15.65 -16.42 -20.04
N ARG A 217 -14.37 -16.77 -19.96
CA ARG A 217 -13.79 -17.92 -20.68
C ARG A 217 -14.40 -19.24 -20.24
N PHE A 218 -14.66 -19.42 -18.95
CA PHE A 218 -15.20 -20.66 -18.40
C PHE A 218 -16.74 -20.68 -18.25
N ARG A 219 -17.46 -19.67 -18.79
CA ARG A 219 -18.93 -19.55 -18.77
C ARG A 219 -19.58 -19.85 -17.41
N GLN A 220 -18.96 -19.39 -16.32
CA GLN A 220 -19.37 -19.77 -14.96
C GLN A 220 -20.70 -19.14 -14.51
N SER A 221 -21.15 -18.04 -15.14
CA SER A 221 -22.31 -17.24 -14.73
C SER A 221 -22.92 -16.45 -15.89
N SER A 222 -24.11 -15.85 -15.69
CA SER A 222 -24.69 -14.89 -16.63
C SER A 222 -23.80 -13.63 -16.76
N VAL A 223 -23.80 -12.98 -17.93
CA VAL A 223 -22.97 -11.79 -18.19
C VAL A 223 -23.23 -10.67 -17.17
N GLY A 224 -24.49 -10.48 -16.77
CA GLY A 224 -24.87 -9.51 -15.74
C GLY A 224 -24.25 -9.82 -14.37
N ASN A 225 -24.28 -11.08 -13.94
CA ASN A 225 -23.68 -11.50 -12.67
C ASN A 225 -22.15 -11.41 -12.68
N ILE A 226 -21.52 -11.71 -13.84
CA ILE A 226 -20.07 -11.54 -14.02
C ILE A 226 -19.69 -10.07 -13.87
N PHE A 227 -20.43 -9.15 -14.50
CA PHE A 227 -20.16 -7.72 -14.40
C PHE A 227 -20.36 -7.20 -12.97
N LEU A 228 -21.44 -7.63 -12.29
CA LEU A 228 -21.69 -7.22 -10.90
C LEU A 228 -20.61 -7.73 -9.95
N SER A 229 -20.20 -8.99 -10.10
CA SER A 229 -19.09 -9.58 -9.33
C SER A 229 -17.78 -8.85 -9.59
N ALA A 230 -17.51 -8.48 -10.84
CA ALA A 230 -16.34 -7.71 -11.21
C ALA A 230 -16.32 -6.30 -10.60
N ALA A 231 -17.43 -5.57 -10.70
CA ALA A 231 -17.56 -4.23 -10.13
C ALA A 231 -17.39 -4.25 -8.61
N PHE A 232 -17.97 -5.25 -7.94
CA PHE A 232 -17.79 -5.46 -6.52
C PHE A 232 -16.32 -5.76 -6.16
N GLN A 233 -15.69 -6.69 -6.88
CA GLN A 233 -14.30 -7.05 -6.66
C GLN A 233 -13.36 -5.86 -6.88
N PHE A 234 -13.55 -5.10 -7.96
CA PHE A 234 -12.78 -3.89 -8.23
C PHE A 234 -12.96 -2.83 -7.13
N SER A 235 -14.20 -2.56 -6.73
CA SER A 235 -14.48 -1.55 -5.71
C SER A 235 -13.89 -1.93 -4.36
N TYR A 236 -14.06 -3.19 -3.96
CA TYR A 236 -13.52 -3.71 -2.70
C TYR A 236 -11.99 -3.69 -2.69
N THR A 237 -11.35 -4.17 -3.75
CA THR A 237 -9.88 -4.17 -3.88
C THR A 237 -9.31 -2.75 -3.96
N ALA A 238 -10.03 -1.79 -4.55
CA ALA A 238 -9.63 -0.39 -4.56
C ALA A 238 -9.69 0.23 -3.15
N VAL A 239 -10.76 -0.01 -2.39
CA VAL A 239 -10.89 0.48 -0.99
C VAL A 239 -9.83 -0.15 -0.09
N PHE A 240 -9.67 -1.47 -0.14
CA PHE A 240 -8.62 -2.17 0.59
C PHE A 240 -7.23 -1.65 0.18
N GLY A 241 -7.06 -1.37 -1.11
CA GLY A 241 -5.80 -0.87 -1.62
C GLY A 241 -5.48 0.54 -1.16
N ALA A 242 -6.49 1.40 -1.02
CA ALA A 242 -6.34 2.73 -0.46
C ALA A 242 -5.99 2.66 1.02
N TYR A 243 -6.62 1.76 1.77
CA TYR A 243 -6.31 1.52 3.18
C TYR A 243 -4.84 1.07 3.38
N THR A 244 -4.36 0.09 2.62
CA THR A 244 -2.97 -0.37 2.70
C THR A 244 -1.97 0.68 2.22
N ALA A 245 -2.30 1.48 1.21
CA ALA A 245 -1.49 2.62 0.81
C ALA A 245 -1.40 3.67 1.92
N PHE A 246 -2.51 4.00 2.58
CA PHE A 246 -2.54 4.87 3.74
C PHE A 246 -1.66 4.34 4.88
N LEU A 247 -1.79 3.05 5.22
CA LEU A 247 -0.94 2.40 6.24
C LEU A 247 0.54 2.49 5.87
N PHE A 248 0.91 2.20 4.61
CA PHE A 248 2.30 2.28 4.17
C PHE A 248 2.86 3.70 4.31
N ILE A 249 2.08 4.71 3.93
CA ILE A 249 2.48 6.12 4.02
C ILE A 249 2.66 6.56 5.48
N ARG A 250 1.70 6.21 6.36
CA ARG A 250 1.67 6.64 7.77
C ARG A 250 2.66 5.91 8.66
N THR A 251 3.00 4.66 8.31
CA THR A 251 3.94 3.84 9.09
C THR A 251 5.34 3.85 8.50
N GLY A 252 5.48 4.03 7.18
CA GLY A 252 6.75 3.89 6.47
C GLY A 252 7.26 2.44 6.41
N HIS A 253 6.38 1.45 6.58
CA HIS A 253 6.74 0.03 6.68
C HIS A 253 5.87 -0.85 5.80
N LEU A 254 6.48 -1.84 5.16
CA LEU A 254 5.77 -2.83 4.34
C LEU A 254 5.05 -3.90 5.17
N ILE A 255 5.57 -4.23 6.36
CA ILE A 255 5.06 -5.35 7.16
C ILE A 255 3.59 -5.18 7.58
N GLY A 256 3.18 -3.95 7.93
CA GLY A 256 1.81 -3.65 8.32
C GLY A 256 0.80 -4.00 7.21
N PRO A 257 0.91 -3.37 6.03
CA PRO A 257 0.11 -3.72 4.85
C PRO A 257 0.06 -5.22 4.54
N VAL A 258 1.21 -5.91 4.58
CA VAL A 258 1.29 -7.36 4.30
C VAL A 258 0.46 -8.16 5.31
N LEU A 259 0.61 -7.90 6.61
CA LEU A 259 -0.13 -8.60 7.65
C LEU A 259 -1.63 -8.30 7.60
N CYS A 260 -2.02 -7.05 7.37
CA CYS A 260 -3.41 -6.65 7.17
C CYS A 260 -4.01 -7.36 5.95
N HIS A 261 -3.26 -7.48 4.86
CA HIS A 261 -3.68 -8.21 3.66
C HIS A 261 -3.88 -9.69 3.96
N SER A 262 -2.90 -10.38 4.57
CA SER A 262 -3.04 -11.77 4.98
C SER A 262 -4.29 -11.99 5.85
N PHE A 263 -4.52 -11.12 6.83
CA PHE A 263 -5.71 -11.17 7.68
C PHE A 263 -7.01 -10.99 6.90
N CYS A 264 -7.09 -10.01 6.01
CA CYS A 264 -8.26 -9.81 5.15
C CYS A 264 -8.50 -11.00 4.22
N ASN A 265 -7.45 -11.63 3.68
CA ASN A 265 -7.57 -12.84 2.88
C ASN A 265 -8.07 -14.04 3.68
N TYR A 266 -7.73 -14.12 4.97
CA TYR A 266 -8.27 -15.14 5.87
C TYR A 266 -9.74 -14.89 6.21
N MET A 267 -10.11 -13.67 6.59
CA MET A 267 -11.48 -13.34 6.99
C MET A 267 -12.44 -13.29 5.80
N GLY A 268 -11.96 -12.90 4.62
CA GLY A 268 -12.79 -12.68 3.44
C GLY A 268 -13.69 -11.46 3.57
N PHE A 269 -14.69 -11.37 2.70
CA PHE A 269 -15.65 -10.28 2.75
C PHE A 269 -16.62 -10.45 3.94
N PRO A 270 -16.88 -9.39 4.73
CA PRO A 270 -17.81 -9.46 5.86
C PRO A 270 -19.21 -9.91 5.44
N ALA A 271 -19.68 -11.04 5.98
CA ALA A 271 -20.95 -11.67 5.61
C ALA A 271 -22.16 -11.03 6.32
N VAL A 272 -22.37 -9.72 6.09
CA VAL A 272 -23.44 -8.94 6.75
C VAL A 272 -24.84 -9.55 6.53
N CYS A 273 -25.11 -10.08 5.33
CA CYS A 273 -26.39 -10.75 5.04
C CYS A 273 -26.60 -11.98 5.93
N ALA A 274 -25.56 -12.80 6.13
CA ALA A 274 -25.63 -13.94 7.04
C ALA A 274 -25.81 -13.49 8.51
N ALA A 275 -25.19 -12.36 8.90
CA ALA A 275 -25.38 -11.79 10.23
C ALA A 275 -26.82 -11.34 10.49
N LEU A 276 -27.55 -10.86 9.46
CA LEU A 276 -28.97 -10.46 9.57
C LEU A 276 -29.90 -11.66 9.82
N GLU A 277 -29.54 -12.81 9.27
CA GLU A 277 -30.29 -14.08 9.39
C GLU A 277 -29.94 -14.84 10.68
N HIS A 278 -28.87 -14.45 11.38
CA HIS A 278 -28.39 -15.13 12.58
C HIS A 278 -29.36 -14.97 13.78
N PRO A 279 -29.56 -16.02 14.61
CA PRO A 279 -30.43 -15.93 15.79
C PRO A 279 -30.05 -14.81 16.77
N GLN A 280 -28.75 -14.48 16.86
CA GLN A 280 -28.21 -13.38 17.67
C GLN A 280 -27.86 -12.13 16.84
N ARG A 281 -28.66 -11.81 15.82
CA ARG A 281 -28.41 -10.69 14.89
C ARG A 281 -28.15 -9.33 15.55
N TRP A 282 -28.84 -8.99 16.65
CA TRP A 282 -28.69 -7.67 17.28
C TRP A 282 -27.30 -7.44 17.89
N PRO A 283 -26.77 -8.34 18.75
CA PRO A 283 -25.37 -8.29 19.17
C PRO A 283 -24.37 -8.28 18.01
N LEU A 284 -24.62 -9.07 16.96
CA LEU A 284 -23.75 -9.08 15.79
C LEU A 284 -23.73 -7.74 15.08
N LEU A 285 -24.88 -7.21 14.68
CA LEU A 285 -24.99 -5.90 14.02
C LEU A 285 -24.38 -4.78 14.87
N ALA A 286 -24.56 -4.84 16.20
CA ALA A 286 -23.89 -3.92 17.12
C ALA A 286 -22.37 -4.07 17.05
N GLY A 287 -21.83 -5.30 16.99
CA GLY A 287 -20.41 -5.58 16.79
C GLY A 287 -19.85 -5.06 15.46
N TYR A 288 -20.60 -5.21 14.36
CA TYR A 288 -20.25 -4.64 13.06
C TYR A 288 -20.19 -3.10 13.12
N ALA A 289 -21.23 -2.46 13.68
CA ALA A 289 -21.28 -1.01 13.81
C ALA A 289 -20.20 -0.47 14.75
N LEU A 290 -19.97 -1.15 15.88
CA LEU A 290 -18.94 -0.81 16.85
C LEU A 290 -17.54 -0.94 16.24
N GLY A 291 -17.28 -2.00 15.48
CA GLY A 291 -16.00 -2.19 14.79
C GLY A 291 -15.68 -1.04 13.83
N VAL A 292 -16.66 -0.62 13.02
CA VAL A 292 -16.51 0.55 12.14
C VAL A 292 -16.33 1.84 12.93
N GLY A 293 -17.13 2.07 13.97
CA GLY A 293 -17.03 3.26 14.81
C GLY A 293 -15.66 3.38 15.50
N LEU A 294 -15.20 2.29 16.11
CA LEU A 294 -13.88 2.24 16.75
C LEU A 294 -12.75 2.36 15.73
N PHE A 295 -12.87 1.75 14.54
CA PHE A 295 -11.90 1.92 13.48
C PHE A 295 -11.74 3.39 13.09
N LEU A 296 -12.85 4.12 12.86
CA LEU A 296 -12.80 5.54 12.51
C LEU A 296 -12.17 6.40 13.60
N LEU A 297 -12.47 6.11 14.87
CA LEU A 297 -11.91 6.81 16.02
C LEU A 297 -10.41 6.53 16.23
N LEU A 298 -9.99 5.28 16.00
CA LEU A 298 -8.63 4.80 16.25
C LEU A 298 -7.72 4.86 15.03
N LEU A 299 -8.25 5.14 13.84
CA LEU A 299 -7.47 5.21 12.60
C LEU A 299 -6.31 6.19 12.72
N GLN A 300 -6.55 7.43 13.18
CA GLN A 300 -5.48 8.42 13.33
C GLN A 300 -4.54 8.13 14.50
N PRO A 301 -5.03 7.87 15.75
CA PRO A 301 -4.15 7.59 16.88
C PRO A 301 -3.25 6.37 16.69
N LEU A 302 -3.79 5.28 16.13
CA LEU A 302 -3.02 4.06 15.91
C LEU A 302 -2.15 4.14 14.66
N THR A 303 -2.27 5.18 13.82
CA THR A 303 -1.37 5.40 12.68
C THR A 303 -0.60 6.72 12.81
N ASP A 304 -0.44 7.23 14.03
CA ASP A 304 0.41 8.40 14.28
C ASP A 304 1.86 8.07 13.90
N PRO A 305 2.48 8.81 12.96
CA PRO A 305 3.80 8.52 12.44
C PRO A 305 4.89 8.50 13.53
N LYS A 306 4.68 9.21 14.65
CA LYS A 306 5.59 9.22 15.80
C LYS A 306 5.79 7.84 16.42
N LEU A 307 4.85 6.92 16.23
CA LEU A 307 4.93 5.55 16.74
C LEU A 307 5.88 4.67 15.90
N TYR A 308 6.24 5.10 14.69
CA TYR A 308 6.91 4.27 13.69
C TYR A 308 8.31 4.76 13.28
N GLY A 309 8.74 5.92 13.81
CA GLY A 309 10.04 6.51 13.52
C GLY A 309 10.00 7.43 12.30
N SER A 310 11.12 7.51 11.56
CA SER A 310 11.21 8.36 10.36
C SER A 310 10.20 7.96 9.27
N LEU A 311 9.84 8.85 8.35
CA LEU A 311 8.95 8.53 7.21
C LEU A 311 9.67 8.78 5.88
N PRO A 312 10.22 7.73 5.24
CA PRO A 312 11.07 7.90 4.06
C PRO A 312 10.35 8.58 2.90
N LEU A 313 9.06 8.33 2.76
CA LEU A 313 8.24 8.90 1.70
C LEU A 313 7.88 10.38 1.95
N CYS A 314 7.75 10.78 3.21
CA CYS A 314 7.57 12.19 3.58
C CYS A 314 8.85 12.98 3.33
N VAL A 315 10.00 12.43 3.74
CA VAL A 315 11.32 13.02 3.47
C VAL A 315 11.60 13.14 1.97
N LEU A 316 11.18 12.15 1.18
CA LEU A 316 11.25 12.22 -0.29
C LEU A 316 10.47 13.43 -0.83
N LEU A 317 9.26 13.66 -0.32
CA LEU A 317 8.37 14.71 -0.82
C LEU A 317 8.80 16.11 -0.42
N GLU A 318 9.27 16.29 0.80
CA GLU A 318 9.88 17.55 1.26
C GLU A 318 11.02 17.96 0.32
N ARG A 319 11.84 17.00 -0.12
CA ARG A 319 12.94 17.25 -1.06
C ARG A 319 12.50 17.58 -2.46
N THR A 320 11.31 17.12 -2.87
CA THR A 320 10.72 17.49 -4.17
C THR A 320 9.93 18.80 -4.12
N GLY A 321 9.94 19.51 -2.99
CA GLY A 321 9.27 20.80 -2.83
C GLY A 321 7.75 20.69 -2.68
N ALA A 322 7.24 19.51 -2.31
CA ALA A 322 5.82 19.35 -2.01
C ALA A 322 5.52 19.89 -0.60
N SER A 323 4.38 20.58 -0.44
CA SER A 323 3.92 21.09 0.85
C SER A 323 3.77 19.98 1.88
N GLU A 324 4.05 20.27 3.16
CA GLU A 324 3.75 19.35 4.27
C GLU A 324 2.29 18.90 4.18
N THR A 325 2.09 17.58 4.24
CA THR A 325 0.77 16.98 4.18
C THR A 325 0.39 16.45 5.55
N LEU A 326 -0.90 16.50 5.89
CA LEU A 326 -1.45 15.90 7.13
C LEU A 326 -1.07 14.42 7.28
N LEU A 327 -0.76 13.73 6.17
CA LEU A 327 -0.32 12.33 6.18
C LEU A 327 1.10 12.13 6.73
N CYS A 328 1.89 13.19 6.87
CA CYS A 328 3.22 13.15 7.49
C CYS A 328 3.23 13.64 8.94
N SER A 329 2.08 14.12 9.45
CA SER A 329 1.94 14.77 10.76
C SER A 329 1.20 13.92 11.80
#